data_AF-A0A371J0C7-F1
#
_entry.id   AF-A0A371J0C7-F1
#
_cell.length_a   1.000
_cell.length_b   1.000
_cell.length_c   1.000
_cell.angle_alpha   90.00
_cell.angle_beta   90.00
_cell.angle_gamma   90.00
#
_symmetry.space_group_name_H-M   'P 1'
#
loop_
_entity.id
_entity.type
_entity.pdbx_description
1 polymer ?
#
loop_
_entity_poly.entity_id
_entity_poly.type
_entity_poly.pdbx_seq_one_letter_code
_entity_poly.pdbx_strand_id
1 'polypeptide(L)'
;MFKNKFIYSFLIITTTTMLLFSYIQHPNRNLICSAEYISNNDLKDENIQLKYKIETLEGTIDMLKDALRELGATTPDDAVNIWSKGIQTRNGYLQYYVLCDDMKYKFKEELSKSQRLSSWVTGYSSPWV
;
A
#
# COMPACT_ATOMS: atom_id res chain seq x y z
N MET A 1 43.97 17.49 62.09
CA MET A 1 43.25 18.42 61.20
C MET A 1 42.79 17.71 59.90
N PHE A 2 42.01 16.62 59.99
CA PHE A 2 41.61 15.82 58.81
C PHE A 2 40.16 15.29 58.81
N LYS A 3 39.34 15.59 59.83
CA LYS A 3 37.94 15.09 59.89
C LYS A 3 36.95 15.84 59.00
N ASN A 4 37.30 17.03 58.49
CA ASN A 4 36.40 17.83 57.65
C ASN A 4 36.51 17.56 56.14
N LYS A 5 37.48 16.82 55.61
CA LYS A 5 37.51 16.55 54.15
C LYS A 5 36.56 15.42 53.73
N PHE A 6 36.30 14.47 54.62
CA PHE A 6 35.46 13.30 54.32
C PHE A 6 33.97 13.65 54.23
N ILE A 7 33.50 14.53 55.11
CA ILE A 7 32.07 14.88 55.21
C ILE A 7 31.60 15.68 53.98
N TYR A 8 32.40 16.64 53.52
CA TYR A 8 32.09 17.43 52.32
C TYR A 8 32.16 16.59 51.04
N SER A 9 33.09 15.62 50.96
CA SER A 9 33.16 14.70 49.83
C SER A 9 31.91 13.80 49.73
N PHE A 10 31.38 13.35 50.86
CA PHE A 10 30.18 12.51 50.87
C PHE A 10 28.92 13.32 50.50
N LEU A 11 28.83 14.58 50.94
CA LEU A 11 27.72 15.49 50.64
C LEU A 11 27.68 15.93 49.16
N ILE A 12 28.84 16.05 48.51
CA ILE A 12 28.94 16.34 47.07
C ILE A 12 28.56 15.11 46.24
N ILE A 13 28.92 13.90 46.68
CA ILE A 13 28.56 12.65 45.99
C ILE A 13 27.04 12.42 46.07
N THR A 14 26.40 12.65 47.21
CA THR A 14 24.94 12.45 47.33
C THR A 14 24.13 13.48 46.53
N THR A 15 24.57 14.73 46.50
CA THR A 15 23.88 15.78 45.72
C THR A 15 24.06 15.61 44.21
N THR A 16 25.22 15.16 43.75
CA THR A 16 25.46 14.83 42.32
C THR A 16 24.70 13.57 41.89
N THR A 17 24.59 12.55 42.74
CA THR A 17 23.76 11.37 42.43
C THR A 17 22.27 11.68 42.35
N MET A 18 21.73 12.58 43.21
CA MET A 18 20.34 13.01 43.11
C MET A 18 20.04 13.82 41.84
N LEU A 19 20.98 14.66 41.38
CA LEU A 19 20.83 15.38 40.11
C LEU A 19 20.99 14.48 38.88
N LEU A 20 21.81 13.42 38.96
CA LEU A 20 21.90 12.38 37.92
C LEU A 20 20.62 11.54 37.85
N PHE A 21 20.03 11.16 38.98
CA PHE A 21 18.76 10.41 39.01
C PHE A 21 17.56 11.24 38.53
N SER A 22 17.51 12.55 38.81
CA SER A 22 16.46 13.42 38.26
C SER A 22 16.64 13.70 36.76
N TYR A 23 17.87 13.64 36.23
CA TYR A 23 18.15 13.74 34.80
C TYR A 23 17.79 12.45 34.04
N ILE A 24 17.94 11.28 34.65
CA ILE A 24 17.61 9.99 34.03
C ILE A 24 16.09 9.76 33.94
N GLN A 25 15.28 10.49 34.71
CA GLN A 25 13.83 10.31 34.75
C GLN A 25 13.03 11.18 33.76
N HIS A 26 13.71 11.83 32.81
CA HIS A 26 13.08 12.38 31.61
C HIS A 26 13.65 11.74 30.33
N PRO A 27 13.28 10.50 29.98
CA PRO A 27 13.31 10.12 28.59
C PRO A 27 12.24 10.97 27.89
N ASN A 28 12.70 11.95 27.11
CA ASN A 28 11.90 12.63 26.11
C ASN A 28 11.05 11.58 25.39
N ARG A 29 9.72 11.70 25.53
CA ARG A 29 8.80 11.05 24.60
C ARG A 29 9.13 11.62 23.23
N ASN A 30 9.29 10.73 22.25
CA ASN A 30 9.61 10.99 20.84
C ASN A 30 11.11 11.00 20.55
N LEU A 31 11.53 10.05 19.69
CA LEU A 31 12.86 9.85 19.07
C LEU A 31 13.71 8.70 19.62
N ILE A 32 13.15 7.48 19.70
CA ILE A 32 13.87 6.25 19.32
C ILE A 32 12.84 5.36 18.60
N CYS A 33 13.14 4.97 17.36
CA CYS A 33 12.43 3.93 16.65
C CYS A 33 12.42 2.65 17.50
N SER A 34 11.31 2.36 18.17
CA SER A 34 11.03 0.98 18.57
C SER A 34 10.78 0.23 17.27
N ALA A 35 11.74 -0.58 16.84
CA ALA A 35 11.41 -1.70 15.97
C ALA A 35 10.45 -2.58 16.77
N GLU A 36 9.16 -2.40 16.53
CA GLU A 36 8.09 -3.21 17.09
C GLU A 36 8.41 -4.66 16.71
N TYR A 37 8.60 -5.53 17.71
CA TYR A 37 8.89 -6.94 17.48
C TYR A 37 7.59 -7.57 16.98
N ILE A 38 7.36 -7.56 15.67
CA ILE A 38 6.16 -8.13 15.07
C ILE A 38 6.15 -9.63 15.42
N SER A 39 5.09 -10.07 16.12
CA SER A 39 4.97 -11.48 16.49
C SER A 39 4.76 -12.33 15.25
N ASN A 40 5.30 -13.55 15.24
CA ASN A 40 5.01 -14.54 14.18
C ASN A 40 3.50 -14.80 14.03
N ASN A 41 2.71 -14.61 15.10
CA ASN A 41 1.26 -14.72 15.03
C ASN A 41 0.63 -13.52 14.32
N ASP A 42 1.11 -12.29 14.55
CA ASP A 42 0.61 -11.08 13.88
C ASP A 42 0.89 -11.15 12.37
N LEU A 43 2.08 -11.62 11.98
CA LEU A 43 2.42 -11.87 10.57
C LEU A 43 1.54 -12.96 9.93
N LYS A 44 1.20 -14.01 10.68
CA LYS A 44 0.35 -15.09 10.20
C LYS A 44 -1.08 -14.59 9.98
N ASP A 45 -1.59 -13.81 10.91
CA ASP A 45 -2.93 -13.23 10.82
C ASP A 45 -3.02 -12.21 9.67
N GLU A 46 -2.01 -11.35 9.50
CA GLU A 46 -1.95 -10.43 8.36
C GLU A 46 -1.90 -11.17 7.01
N ASN A 47 -1.11 -12.24 6.89
CA ASN A 47 -1.04 -13.05 5.67
C ASN A 47 -2.36 -13.76 5.36
N ILE A 48 -3.08 -14.24 6.38
CA ILE A 48 -4.41 -14.84 6.21
C ILE A 48 -5.41 -13.78 5.72
N GLN A 49 -5.39 -12.59 6.32
CA GLN A 49 -6.25 -11.48 5.91
C GLN A 49 -5.95 -11.02 4.48
N LEU A 50 -4.66 -10.94 4.12
CA LEU A 50 -4.23 -10.57 2.79
C LEU A 50 -4.68 -11.61 1.76
N LYS A 51 -4.53 -12.90 2.07
CA LYS A 51 -5.01 -14.01 1.22
C LYS A 51 -6.51 -13.92 0.97
N TYR A 52 -7.31 -13.75 2.03
CA TYR A 52 -8.77 -13.64 1.91
C TYR A 52 -9.16 -12.42 1.06
N LYS A 53 -8.46 -11.29 1.24
CA LYS A 53 -8.71 -10.07 0.48
C LYS A 53 -8.38 -10.25 -1.00
N ILE A 54 -7.29 -10.96 -1.33
CA ILE A 54 -6.92 -11.30 -2.71
C ILE A 54 -8.02 -12.16 -3.34
N GLU A 55 -8.41 -13.24 -2.69
CA GLU A 55 -9.45 -14.15 -3.20
C GLU A 55 -10.79 -13.44 -3.42
N THR A 56 -11.18 -12.56 -2.49
CA THR A 56 -12.39 -11.75 -2.60
C THR A 56 -12.31 -10.75 -3.77
N LEU A 57 -11.15 -10.11 -3.96
CA LEU A 57 -10.92 -9.18 -5.07
C LEU A 57 -10.92 -9.89 -6.42
N GLU A 58 -10.30 -11.06 -6.51
CA GLU A 58 -10.31 -11.91 -7.70
C GLU A 58 -11.74 -12.30 -8.08
N GLY A 59 -12.53 -12.80 -7.12
CA GLY A 59 -13.94 -13.12 -7.33
C GLY A 59 -14.77 -11.91 -7.78
N THR A 60 -14.55 -10.74 -7.17
CA THR A 60 -15.24 -9.49 -7.56
C THR A 60 -14.90 -9.07 -8.99
N ILE A 61 -13.62 -9.17 -9.37
CA ILE A 61 -13.16 -8.83 -10.72
C ILE A 61 -13.81 -9.77 -11.74
N ASP A 62 -13.92 -11.05 -11.45
CA ASP A 62 -14.52 -12.02 -12.36
C ASP A 62 -16.04 -11.79 -12.50
N MET A 63 -16.75 -11.51 -11.41
CA MET A 63 -18.17 -11.12 -11.47
C MET A 63 -18.37 -9.83 -12.29
N LEU A 64 -17.47 -8.86 -12.20
CA LEU A 64 -17.52 -7.64 -13.01
C LEU A 64 -17.23 -7.90 -14.49
N LYS A 65 -16.30 -8.82 -14.81
CA LYS A 65 -16.06 -9.24 -16.20
C LYS A 65 -17.29 -9.93 -16.77
N ASP A 66 -17.95 -10.78 -16.00
CA ASP A 66 -19.18 -11.46 -16.42
C ASP A 66 -20.35 -10.48 -16.57
N ALA A 67 -20.49 -9.52 -15.66
CA ALA A 67 -21.47 -8.44 -15.80
C ALA A 67 -21.22 -7.59 -17.06
N LEU A 68 -19.95 -7.27 -17.36
CA LEU A 68 -19.59 -6.58 -18.60
C LEU A 68 -19.91 -7.46 -19.83
N ARG A 69 -19.71 -8.78 -19.77
CA ARG A 69 -20.12 -9.76 -20.80
C ARG A 69 -21.60 -9.71 -21.12
N GLU A 70 -22.42 -9.82 -20.08
CA GLU A 70 -23.88 -9.86 -20.23
C GLU A 70 -24.48 -8.48 -20.58
N LEU A 71 -23.86 -7.38 -20.13
CA LEU A 71 -24.31 -6.00 -20.37
C LEU A 71 -23.51 -5.30 -21.47
N GLY A 72 -22.86 -6.07 -22.34
CA GLY A 72 -21.92 -5.57 -23.32
C GLY A 72 -22.52 -4.72 -24.43
N ALA A 73 -21.65 -4.18 -25.28
CA ALA A 73 -22.06 -3.46 -26.48
C ALA A 73 -23.00 -4.31 -27.35
N THR A 74 -24.23 -3.84 -27.55
CA THR A 74 -25.23 -4.52 -28.39
C THR A 74 -25.24 -3.98 -29.83
N THR A 75 -24.64 -2.80 -30.01
CA THR A 75 -24.49 -2.12 -31.29
C THR A 75 -23.05 -1.65 -31.51
N PRO A 76 -22.65 -1.37 -32.77
CA PRO A 76 -21.35 -0.76 -33.05
C PRO A 76 -21.14 0.57 -32.30
N ASP A 77 -22.18 1.39 -32.18
CA ASP A 77 -22.11 2.67 -31.46
C ASP A 77 -21.85 2.47 -29.97
N ASP A 78 -22.47 1.48 -29.34
CA ASP A 78 -22.19 1.12 -27.94
C ASP A 78 -20.72 0.71 -27.77
N ALA A 79 -20.19 -0.06 -28.71
CA ALA A 79 -18.79 -0.51 -28.67
C ALA A 79 -17.82 0.68 -28.74
N VAL A 80 -18.08 1.62 -29.64
CA VAL A 80 -17.29 2.86 -29.77
C VAL A 80 -17.39 3.71 -28.50
N ASN A 81 -18.59 3.85 -27.94
CA ASN A 81 -18.81 4.64 -26.73
C ASN A 81 -18.09 4.04 -25.52
N ILE A 82 -18.19 2.72 -25.32
CA ILE A 82 -17.51 2.02 -24.23
C ILE A 82 -15.99 2.07 -24.41
N TRP A 83 -15.48 1.87 -25.63
CA TRP A 83 -14.06 2.00 -25.94
C TRP A 83 -13.54 3.41 -25.63
N SER A 84 -14.22 4.44 -26.14
CA SER A 84 -13.88 5.86 -25.94
C SER A 84 -13.88 6.22 -24.44
N LYS A 85 -14.89 5.76 -23.69
CA LYS A 85 -14.94 5.92 -22.24
C LYS A 85 -13.77 5.23 -21.55
N GLY A 86 -13.40 4.03 -22.00
CA GLY A 86 -12.23 3.30 -21.53
C GLY A 86 -10.93 4.07 -21.76
N ILE A 87 -10.77 4.76 -22.90
CA ILE A 87 -9.60 5.61 -23.18
C ILE A 87 -9.58 6.83 -22.24
N GLN A 88 -10.71 7.55 -22.13
CA GLN A 88 -10.83 8.75 -21.29
C GLN A 88 -10.55 8.46 -19.81
N THR A 89 -11.04 7.32 -19.32
CA THR A 89 -10.91 6.91 -17.92
C THR A 89 -9.68 6.03 -17.65
N ARG A 90 -8.85 5.77 -18.67
CA ARG A 90 -7.67 4.89 -18.60
C ARG A 90 -7.99 3.47 -18.13
N ASN A 91 -9.20 3.01 -18.43
CA ASN A 91 -9.71 1.71 -18.02
C ASN A 91 -9.54 0.69 -19.15
N GLY A 92 -8.50 -0.15 -19.04
CA GLY A 92 -8.19 -1.18 -20.01
C GLY A 92 -9.23 -2.32 -20.04
N TYR A 93 -10.02 -2.51 -18.99
CA TYR A 93 -11.11 -3.51 -19.02
C TYR A 93 -12.24 -3.09 -19.95
N LEU A 94 -12.65 -1.82 -19.90
CA LEU A 94 -13.67 -1.29 -20.81
C LEU A 94 -13.23 -1.37 -22.28
N GLN A 95 -11.95 -1.06 -22.54
CA GLN A 95 -11.35 -1.22 -23.86
C GLN A 95 -11.32 -2.69 -24.30
N TYR A 96 -10.73 -3.57 -23.48
CA TYR A 96 -10.61 -5.00 -23.79
C TYR A 96 -11.97 -5.65 -24.05
N TYR A 97 -12.99 -5.24 -23.31
CA TYR A 97 -14.28 -5.93 -23.31
C TYR A 97 -14.98 -5.90 -24.69
N VAL A 98 -14.96 -4.74 -25.36
CA VAL A 98 -15.65 -4.53 -26.64
C VAL A 98 -14.88 -5.02 -27.88
N LEU A 99 -13.66 -5.52 -27.68
CA LEU A 99 -12.86 -6.09 -28.75
C LEU A 99 -13.35 -7.50 -29.15
N CYS A 100 -13.16 -7.84 -30.42
CA CYS A 100 -13.26 -9.22 -30.90
C CYS A 100 -12.08 -10.07 -30.38
N ASP A 101 -12.20 -11.39 -30.44
CA ASP A 101 -11.25 -12.32 -29.79
C ASP A 101 -9.79 -12.15 -30.27
N ASP A 102 -9.59 -11.95 -31.58
CA ASP A 102 -8.26 -11.70 -32.14
C ASP A 102 -7.62 -10.41 -31.61
N MET A 103 -8.43 -9.37 -31.43
CA MET A 103 -7.98 -8.09 -30.89
C MET A 103 -7.76 -8.16 -29.37
N LYS A 104 -8.58 -8.93 -28.65
CA LYS A 104 -8.38 -9.21 -27.21
C LYS A 104 -7.03 -9.85 -26.96
N TYR A 105 -6.62 -10.81 -27.80
CA TYR A 105 -5.31 -11.44 -27.71
C TYR A 105 -4.17 -10.41 -27.85
N LYS A 106 -4.19 -9.63 -28.94
CA LYS A 106 -3.18 -8.58 -29.19
C LYS A 106 -3.15 -7.52 -28.10
N PHE A 107 -4.32 -7.10 -27.61
CA PHE A 107 -4.42 -6.09 -26.56
C PHE A 107 -3.80 -6.56 -25.25
N LYS A 108 -4.01 -7.82 -24.87
CA LYS A 108 -3.34 -8.44 -23.72
C LYS A 108 -1.83 -8.53 -23.92
N GLU A 109 -1.39 -8.89 -25.12
CA GLU A 109 0.04 -8.95 -25.47
C GLU A 109 0.72 -7.57 -25.37
N GLU A 110 0.07 -6.51 -25.83
CA GLU A 110 0.61 -5.15 -25.73
C GLU A 110 0.61 -4.64 -24.28
N LEU A 111 -0.45 -4.92 -23.52
CA LEU A 111 -0.48 -4.63 -22.08
C LEU A 111 0.62 -5.38 -21.32
N SER A 112 0.93 -6.61 -21.70
CA SER A 112 1.95 -7.41 -21.02
C SER A 112 3.37 -6.97 -21.30
N LYS A 113 3.62 -6.35 -22.46
CA LYS A 113 4.88 -5.67 -22.78
C LYS A 113 5.09 -4.40 -21.94
N SER A 114 4.02 -3.75 -21.49
CA SER A 114 4.13 -2.63 -20.57
C SER A 114 4.58 -3.13 -19.18
N GLN A 115 5.60 -2.48 -18.59
CA GLN A 115 6.25 -2.92 -17.34
C GLN A 115 5.33 -2.97 -16.09
N ARG A 116 4.01 -2.75 -16.24
CA ARG A 116 3.02 -2.71 -15.16
C ARG A 116 1.79 -3.56 -15.49
N LEU A 117 2.05 -4.86 -15.65
CA LEU A 117 1.07 -5.94 -15.86
C LEU A 117 -0.14 -5.95 -14.90
N SER A 118 0.00 -5.36 -13.70
CA SER A 118 -0.98 -5.56 -12.63
C SER A 118 -2.18 -4.62 -12.65
N SER A 119 -2.11 -3.47 -13.32
CA SER A 119 -3.12 -2.42 -13.10
C SER A 119 -4.23 -2.35 -14.16
N TRP A 120 -4.10 -2.99 -15.34
CA TRP A 120 -5.03 -2.81 -16.47
C TRP A 120 -5.35 -1.32 -16.77
N VAL A 121 -4.44 -0.43 -16.38
CA VAL A 121 -4.51 1.01 -16.63
C VAL A 121 -3.85 1.27 -17.97
N THR A 122 -4.51 2.05 -18.83
CA THR A 122 -4.06 2.34 -20.20
C THR A 122 -3.76 3.81 -20.38
N GLY A 123 -2.74 4.12 -21.20
CA GLY A 123 -2.32 5.50 -21.49
C GLY A 123 -1.52 6.13 -20.34
N TYR A 124 -0.36 6.70 -20.66
CA TYR A 124 0.57 7.29 -19.69
C TYR A 124 0.89 8.77 -19.94
N SER A 125 0.51 9.34 -21.09
CA SER A 125 0.61 10.78 -21.33
C SER A 125 -0.42 11.56 -20.51
N SER A 126 -0.16 12.85 -20.24
CA SER A 126 -1.08 13.74 -19.50
C SER A 126 -2.52 13.67 -20.02
N PRO A 127 -3.54 13.82 -19.17
CA PRO A 127 -4.93 13.86 -19.63
C PRO A 127 -5.09 15.01 -20.62
N TRP A 128 -5.75 14.75 -21.74
CA TRP A 128 -6.23 15.82 -22.60
C TRP A 128 -7.37 16.51 -21.85
N VAL A 129 -7.10 17.71 -21.34
CA VAL A 129 -8.09 18.60 -20.74
C VAL A 129 -8.76 19.39 -21.86
#